data_AF-A0A2H3FYZ8-F1
#
_entry.id   AF-A0A2H3FYZ8-F1
#
_cell.length_a   1.000
_cell.length_b   1.000
_cell.length_c   1.000
_cell.angle_alpha   90.00
_cell.angle_beta   90.00
_cell.angle_gamma   90.00
#
_symmetry.space_group_name_H-M   'P 1'
#
loop_
_entity.id
_entity.type
_entity.pdbx_description
1 polymer ?
#
loop_
_entity_poly.entity_id
_entity_poly.type
_entity_poly.pdbx_seq_one_letter_code
_entity_poly.pdbx_strand_id
1 'polypeptide(L)'
;MKTLHLEARKGDVILLHACAHNPTGADLTREQWKTVASLCKELGLFAIFDMAYQGFAPGDLSHDAWPIAHFFDRSDIEFFVAQSFSKNFGLYGERVGVLHLVTA
;
A
#
# COMPACT_ATOMS: atom_id res chain seq x y z
N MET A 1 -4.86 1.02 16.74
CA MET A 1 -5.49 -0.29 16.42
C MET A 1 -6.89 -0.43 17.00
N LYS A 2 -7.21 0.09 18.20
CA LYS A 2 -8.59 0.05 18.75
C LYS A 2 -9.68 0.53 17.79
N THR A 3 -9.47 1.63 17.07
CA THR A 3 -10.45 2.19 16.13
C THR A 3 -10.91 1.18 15.08
N LEU A 4 -9.98 0.49 14.40
CA LEU A 4 -10.33 -0.48 13.37
C LEU A 4 -11.15 -1.65 13.92
N HIS A 5 -10.81 -2.17 15.11
CA HIS A 5 -11.60 -3.24 15.72
C HIS A 5 -12.99 -2.80 16.18
N LEU A 6 -13.19 -1.51 16.46
CA LEU A 6 -14.47 -0.98 16.96
C LEU A 6 -15.39 -0.53 15.82
N GLU A 7 -14.82 -0.01 14.74
CA GLU A 7 -15.58 0.73 13.73
C GLU A 7 -15.57 0.07 12.35
N ALA A 8 -14.52 -0.68 12.01
CA ALA A 8 -14.41 -1.28 10.68
C ALA A 8 -15.30 -2.52 10.55
N ARG A 9 -15.81 -2.74 9.35
CA ARG A 9 -16.66 -3.87 8.98
C ARG A 9 -15.97 -4.68 7.89
N LYS A 10 -16.29 -5.97 7.84
CA LYS A 10 -15.84 -6.83 6.75
C LYS A 10 -16.27 -6.24 5.41
N GLY A 11 -15.31 -6.13 4.48
CA GLY A 11 -15.50 -5.53 3.16
C GLY A 11 -15.24 -4.02 3.11
N ASP A 12 -14.97 -3.36 4.24
CA ASP A 12 -14.52 -1.97 4.22
C ASP A 12 -13.17 -1.86 3.50
N VAL A 13 -12.99 -0.74 2.79
CA VAL A 13 -11.78 -0.45 2.03
C VAL A 13 -10.83 0.41 2.86
N ILE A 14 -9.55 0.05 2.87
CA ILE A 14 -8.49 0.85 3.50
C ILE A 14 -7.49 1.32 2.43
N LEU A 15 -7.28 2.63 2.35
CA LEU A 15 -6.30 3.25 1.46
C LEU A 15 -4.97 3.42 2.20
N LEU A 16 -3.89 2.92 1.61
CA LEU A 16 -2.58 2.83 2.23
C LEU A 16 -1.54 3.44 1.29
N HIS A 17 -0.80 4.44 1.76
CA HIS A 17 0.38 4.92 1.03
C HIS A 17 1.51 3.91 1.26
N ALA A 18 2.03 3.32 0.18
CA ALA A 18 3.02 2.25 0.30
C ALA A 18 4.38 2.77 0.84
N CYS A 19 4.76 3.97 0.45
CA CYS A 19 5.97 4.67 0.91
C CYS A 19 5.83 6.18 0.68
N ALA A 20 6.74 6.96 1.25
CA ALA A 20 6.80 8.43 1.15
C ALA A 20 5.43 9.08 1.38
N HIS A 21 4.80 8.77 2.52
CA HIS A 21 3.43 9.20 2.82
C HIS A 21 3.23 10.70 2.56
N ASN A 22 2.26 11.05 1.72
CA ASN A 22 1.87 12.43 1.49
C ASN A 22 0.67 12.79 2.39
N PRO A 23 0.71 13.85 3.23
CA PRO A 23 1.71 14.94 3.24
C PRO A 23 2.81 14.82 4.31
N THR A 24 2.72 13.85 5.22
CA THR A 24 3.54 13.87 6.45
C THR A 24 5.00 13.42 6.26
N GLY A 25 5.30 12.68 5.20
CA GLY A 25 6.58 12.00 4.98
C GLY A 25 6.86 10.84 5.95
N ALA A 26 5.92 10.50 6.82
CA ALA A 26 6.11 9.48 7.86
C ALA A 26 5.62 8.11 7.39
N ASP A 27 6.57 7.20 7.16
CA ASP A 27 6.28 5.84 6.73
C ASP A 27 6.24 4.85 7.89
N LEU A 28 5.46 3.79 7.72
CA LEU A 28 5.40 2.68 8.67
C LEU A 28 6.67 1.83 8.58
N THR A 29 7.13 1.31 9.72
CA THR A 29 8.18 0.30 9.75
C THR A 29 7.66 -1.04 9.21
N ARG A 30 8.58 -1.97 8.87
CA ARG A 30 8.21 -3.32 8.40
C ARG A 30 7.37 -4.08 9.42
N GLU A 31 7.66 -3.93 10.71
CA GLU A 31 6.92 -4.53 11.82
C GLU A 31 5.50 -3.97 11.92
N GLN A 32 5.35 -2.66 11.71
CA GLN A 32 4.04 -2.02 11.66
C GLN A 32 3.24 -2.50 10.44
N TRP A 33 3.87 -2.62 9.27
CA TRP A 33 3.26 -3.17 8.06
C TRP A 33 2.79 -4.62 8.21
N LYS A 34 3.60 -5.49 8.83
CA LYS A 34 3.19 -6.87 9.18
C LYS A 34 1.92 -6.85 10.03
N THR A 35 1.81 -5.90 10.95
CA THR A 35 0.61 -5.76 11.78
C THR A 35 -0.58 -5.28 10.96
N VAL A 36 -0.41 -4.32 10.05
CA VAL A 36 -1.47 -3.85 9.14
C VAL A 36 -1.97 -4.99 8.26
N ALA A 37 -1.09 -5.81 7.70
CA ALA A 37 -1.47 -6.98 6.90
C ALA A 37 -2.32 -7.98 7.70
N SER A 38 -1.88 -8.29 8.92
CA SER A 38 -2.63 -9.16 9.82
C SER A 38 -4.02 -8.60 10.15
N LEU A 39 -4.13 -7.29 10.41
CA LEU A 39 -5.42 -6.64 10.67
C LEU A 39 -6.35 -6.67 9.45
N CYS A 40 -5.83 -6.40 8.25
CA CYS A 40 -6.63 -6.47 7.03
C CYS A 40 -7.22 -7.87 6.85
N LYS A 41 -6.42 -8.91 7.10
CA LYS A 41 -6.88 -10.29 7.05
C LYS A 41 -7.91 -10.62 8.14
N GLU A 42 -7.59 -10.29 9.39
CA GLU A 42 -8.43 -10.57 10.56
C GLU A 42 -9.82 -9.94 10.43
N LEU A 43 -9.86 -8.67 10.04
CA LEU A 43 -11.10 -7.89 9.94
C LEU A 43 -11.77 -8.01 8.58
N GLY A 44 -11.13 -8.68 7.61
CA GLY A 44 -11.62 -8.83 6.24
C GLY A 44 -11.73 -7.49 5.50
N LEU A 45 -10.73 -6.63 5.68
CA LEU A 45 -10.62 -5.33 4.98
C LEU A 45 -9.99 -5.53 3.61
N PHE A 46 -10.45 -4.76 2.63
CA PHE A 46 -9.87 -4.75 1.29
C PHE A 46 -8.86 -3.60 1.17
N ALA A 47 -7.58 -3.94 0.96
CA ALA A 47 -6.51 -2.95 0.87
C ALA A 47 -6.40 -2.36 -0.54
N ILE A 48 -6.17 -1.04 -0.62
CA ILE A 48 -5.73 -0.35 -1.82
C ILE A 48 -4.42 0.36 -1.49
N PHE A 49 -3.36 0.02 -2.21
CA PHE A 49 -2.09 0.74 -2.12
C PHE A 49 -2.06 1.88 -3.12
N ASP A 50 -1.79 3.09 -2.64
CA ASP A 50 -1.33 4.20 -3.47
C ASP A 50 0.20 4.18 -3.54
N MET A 51 0.74 3.92 -4.73
CA MET A 51 2.16 3.84 -5.02
C MET A 51 2.55 4.92 -6.04
N ALA A 52 2.69 6.15 -5.57
CA ALA A 52 3.06 7.30 -6.40
C ALA A 52 4.55 7.67 -6.38
N TYR A 53 5.30 7.19 -5.37
CA TYR A 53 6.64 7.68 -5.05
C TYR A 53 7.69 6.56 -4.91
N GLN A 54 7.49 5.43 -5.58
CA GLN A 54 8.47 4.33 -5.56
C GLN A 54 9.85 4.81 -6.06
N GLY A 55 10.88 4.63 -5.25
CA GLY A 55 12.24 5.11 -5.49
C GLY A 55 12.57 6.45 -4.83
N PHE A 56 11.73 6.97 -3.94
CA PHE A 56 12.00 8.23 -3.21
C PHE A 56 12.29 8.04 -1.71
N ALA A 57 12.08 6.84 -1.13
CA ALA A 57 12.12 6.67 0.33
C ALA A 57 12.73 5.34 0.80
N PRO A 58 14.05 5.06 0.62
CA PRO A 58 15.21 5.97 0.66
C PRO A 58 16.02 6.02 -0.67
N GLY A 59 15.34 5.92 -1.81
CA GLY A 59 16.00 5.83 -3.12
C GLY A 59 16.15 4.40 -3.67
N ASP A 60 15.56 3.41 -3.01
CA ASP A 60 15.60 2.01 -3.44
C ASP A 60 14.20 1.49 -3.81
N LEU A 61 14.06 1.01 -5.04
CA LEU A 61 12.75 0.56 -5.57
C LEU A 61 12.19 -0.64 -4.81
N SER A 62 13.06 -1.53 -4.33
CA SER A 62 12.67 -2.77 -3.64
C SER A 62 12.22 -2.49 -2.21
N HIS A 63 12.91 -1.59 -1.54
CA HIS A 63 12.54 -1.10 -0.22
C HIS A 63 11.15 -0.45 -0.26
N ASP A 64 10.91 0.44 -1.21
CA ASP A 64 9.67 1.21 -1.33
C ASP A 64 8.48 0.30 -1.66
N ALA A 65 8.69 -0.73 -2.47
CA ALA A 65 7.67 -1.73 -2.80
C ALA A 65 7.51 -2.85 -1.75
N TRP A 66 8.32 -2.86 -0.69
CA TRP A 66 8.31 -3.94 0.30
C TRP A 66 6.95 -4.21 0.94
N PRO A 67 6.13 -3.19 1.30
CA PRO A 67 4.80 -3.45 1.87
C PRO A 67 3.87 -4.20 0.91
N ILE A 68 3.94 -3.87 -0.39
CA ILE A 68 3.17 -4.54 -1.44
C ILE A 68 3.66 -5.98 -1.60
N ALA A 69 4.98 -6.18 -1.69
CA ALA A 69 5.56 -7.52 -1.77
C ALA A 69 5.17 -8.38 -0.56
N HIS A 70 5.18 -7.81 0.64
CA HIS A 70 4.76 -8.50 1.85
C HIS A 70 3.29 -8.91 1.81
N PHE A 71 2.39 -8.06 1.32
CA PHE A 71 0.98 -8.41 1.13
C PHE A 71 0.81 -9.51 0.06
N PHE A 72 1.54 -9.41 -1.05
CA PHE A 72 1.52 -10.41 -2.12
C PHE A 72 1.95 -11.79 -1.62
N ASP A 73 3.05 -11.86 -0.85
CA ASP A 73 3.61 -13.12 -0.33
C ASP A 73 2.68 -13.85 0.64
N ARG A 74 1.70 -13.16 1.23
CA ARG A 74 0.73 -13.78 2.13
C ARG A 74 -0.28 -14.67 1.39
N SER A 75 -0.43 -14.53 0.06
CA SER A 75 -1.29 -15.33 -0.84
C SER A 75 -2.79 -15.42 -0.48
N ASP A 76 -3.18 -14.92 0.69
CA ASP A 76 -4.52 -15.04 1.26
C ASP A 76 -5.24 -13.69 1.39
N ILE A 77 -4.69 -12.65 0.77
CA ILE A 77 -5.19 -11.27 0.78
C ILE A 77 -5.28 -10.79 -0.66
N GLU A 78 -6.48 -10.42 -1.08
CA GLU A 78 -6.73 -9.70 -2.32
C GLU A 78 -6.58 -8.19 -2.08
N PHE A 79 -5.99 -7.48 -3.04
CA PHE A 79 -5.78 -6.03 -2.92
C PHE A 79 -5.52 -5.37 -4.29
N PHE A 80 -5.68 -4.05 -4.32
CA PHE A 80 -5.27 -3.23 -5.45
C PHE A 80 -3.95 -2.50 -5.20
N VAL A 81 -3.24 -2.19 -6.28
CA VAL A 81 -2.16 -1.19 -6.30
C VAL A 81 -2.44 -0.17 -7.40
N ALA A 82 -2.69 1.08 -7.01
CA ALA A 82 -2.71 2.22 -7.91
C ALA A 82 -1.30 2.79 -8.04
N GLN A 83 -0.62 2.48 -9.15
CA GLN A 83 0.76 2.89 -9.38
C GLN A 83 0.84 4.08 -10.33
N SER A 84 1.54 5.14 -9.92
CA SER A 84 1.77 6.33 -10.75
C SER A 84 3.23 6.43 -11.18
N PHE A 85 3.46 6.75 -12.45
CA PHE A 85 4.81 7.03 -12.98
C PHE A 85 5.13 8.52 -13.09
N SER A 86 4.24 9.38 -12.58
CA SER A 86 4.42 10.84 -12.69
C SER A 86 5.68 11.35 -11.99
N LYS A 87 6.11 10.74 -10.88
CA LYS A 87 7.21 11.26 -10.05
C LYS A 87 8.53 10.56 -10.34
N ASN A 88 8.55 9.24 -10.27
CA ASN A 88 9.77 8.45 -10.46
C ASN A 88 10.30 8.44 -11.90
N PHE A 89 9.44 8.59 -12.90
CA PHE A 89 9.86 8.79 -14.30
C PHE A 89 9.71 10.24 -14.79
N GLY A 90 9.23 11.15 -13.93
CA GLY A 90 8.98 12.55 -14.31
C GLY A 90 7.85 12.73 -15.35
N LEU A 91 7.00 11.71 -15.55
CA LEU A 91 5.91 11.73 -16.54
C LEU A 91 4.65 12.40 -16.00
N TYR A 92 4.81 13.61 -15.43
CA TYR A 92 3.73 14.33 -14.77
C TYR A 92 2.56 14.61 -15.73
N GLY A 93 2.87 15.25 -16.87
CA GLY A 93 1.87 15.66 -17.87
C GLY A 93 1.30 14.51 -18.70
N GLU A 94 2.06 13.43 -18.86
CA GLU A 94 1.69 12.28 -19.72
C GLU A 94 0.65 11.36 -19.08
N ARG A 95 0.36 11.55 -17.79
CA ARG A 95 -0.69 10.82 -17.04
C ARG A 95 -0.51 9.30 -17.07
N VAL A 96 0.73 8.83 -17.02
CA VAL A 96 1.07 7.40 -17.07
C VAL A 96 0.92 6.77 -15.68
N GLY A 97 0.14 5.70 -15.62
CA GLY A 97 -0.11 4.90 -14.42
C GLY A 97 -0.69 3.54 -14.78
N VAL A 98 -0.74 2.64 -13.80
CA VAL A 98 -1.30 1.29 -13.93
C VAL A 98 -2.08 0.95 -12.66
N LEU A 99 -3.20 0.25 -12.82
CA LEU A 99 -3.91 -0.41 -11.72
C LEU A 99 -3.59 -1.91 -11.77
N HIS A 100 -3.09 -2.44 -10.67
CA HIS A 100 -2.86 -3.87 -10.49
C HIS A 100 -3.92 -4.44 -9.55
N LEU A 101 -4.44 -5.62 -9.87
CA LEU A 101 -5.29 -6.42 -8.99
C LEU A 101 -4.58 -7.74 -8.67
N VAL A 102 -4.48 -8.05 -7.39
CA VAL A 102 -4.05 -9.36 -6.90
C VAL A 102 -5.28 -10.09 -6.39
N THR A 103 -5.55 -11.27 -6.96
CA THR A 103 -6.67 -12.16 -6.57
C THR A 103 -6.13 -13.42 -5.91
N ALA A 104 -6.99 -14.09 -5.14
CA ALA A 104 -6.70 -15.39 -4.52
C ALA A 104 -6.71 -16.55 -5.54
#